data_AF-R0HJR5-F1
#
_entry.id   AF-R0HJR5-F1
#
_cell.length_a   1.000
_cell.length_b   1.000
_cell.length_c   1.000
_cell.angle_alpha   90.00
_cell.angle_beta   90.00
_cell.angle_gamma   90.00
#
_symmetry.space_group_name_H-M   'P 1'
#
loop_
_entity.id
_entity.type
_entity.pdbx_description
1 polymer ?
#
loop_
_entity_poly.entity_id
_entity_poly.type
_entity_poly.pdbx_seq_one_letter_code
_entity_poly.pdbx_strand_id
1 'polypeptide(L)'
;MAATTSSSHLLLSSSRHVASSPQPSILSPRSLFSFNGKRSSTAVRNHHYVGSGVRCMAVAADAAETKTAARKKSGYELQTLTSWLLRQEMKGEIDAELTIVMSSISMACKQIASLVQRAGISNLTGVQGAVNIQGEDQKKLDVISNEVFSNCLRSSGRTGIIASEEEDVPVAVEESYSGNYVVVFDPLDGSSNIDAAVSTGSIFGIYSPNDECIVDDSEDIAALGSEEQRCIVNVCQPGNNLLAAGYCMYSSSVIFVLTLGKGVFSFTLDPMYGEFVLTQEDIQIPKAGRIYSFNEGNYQMWDDKLKKYIDDLKDPGPSGKPYSARYIGSLVGDFHRTLLYGGIYGYPRDAKSKNGKLRLLYECAPMSFIVEQAGGKGSDGHQRVLDIQPTEIHQRIPLYIGSTDEVEKLEKYLA
;
A
#
# COMPACT_ATOMS: atom_id res chain seq x y z
N MET A 1 32.49 -24.70 55.16
CA MET A 1 32.49 -23.36 55.78
C MET A 1 31.17 -22.73 55.37
N ALA A 2 30.12 -22.90 56.17
CA ALA A 2 29.68 -21.95 57.21
C ALA A 2 29.30 -20.59 56.59
N ALA A 3 28.14 -19.98 56.81
CA ALA A 3 26.87 -20.27 57.46
C ALA A 3 26.04 -18.97 57.31
N THR A 4 24.71 -19.07 57.11
CA THR A 4 23.67 -18.12 57.63
C THR A 4 23.69 -16.65 57.16
N THR A 5 22.59 -15.93 56.88
CA THR A 5 21.36 -15.76 57.67
C THR A 5 20.19 -15.24 56.82
N SER A 6 19.00 -15.69 57.23
CA SER A 6 17.63 -15.29 56.89
C SER A 6 17.21 -13.93 57.48
N SER A 7 16.09 -13.38 56.98
CA SER A 7 14.97 -12.67 57.68
C SER A 7 14.69 -11.27 57.11
N SER A 8 13.47 -10.71 57.05
CA SER A 8 12.09 -11.15 57.25
C SER A 8 11.15 -10.01 56.85
N HIS A 9 9.88 -10.38 56.59
CA HIS A 9 8.65 -9.59 56.45
C HIS A 9 8.55 -8.20 57.11
N LEU A 10 7.79 -7.31 56.44
CA LEU A 10 6.97 -6.29 57.09
C LEU A 10 5.60 -6.20 56.40
N LEU A 11 4.60 -6.76 57.10
CA LEU A 11 3.17 -6.50 56.96
C LEU A 11 2.84 -5.26 57.78
N LEU A 12 2.05 -4.34 57.24
CA LEU A 12 1.27 -3.37 58.02
C LEU A 12 -0.12 -3.22 57.41
N SER A 13 -1.11 -3.65 58.19
CA SER A 13 -2.55 -3.47 57.98
C SER A 13 -3.05 -2.22 58.69
N SER A 14 -4.03 -1.52 58.11
CA SER A 14 -5.12 -0.90 58.89
C SER A 14 -6.31 -0.47 58.02
N SER A 15 -7.36 -1.31 58.07
CA SER A 15 -8.79 -1.02 58.27
C SER A 15 -9.57 0.04 57.47
N ARG A 16 -10.52 -0.51 56.67
CA ARG A 16 -11.98 -0.28 56.60
C ARG A 16 -12.53 1.16 56.50
N HIS A 17 -13.20 1.43 55.37
CA HIS A 17 -14.58 1.95 55.36
C HIS A 17 -15.40 1.34 54.21
N VAL A 18 -16.65 1.01 54.53
CA VAL A 18 -17.70 0.41 53.70
C VAL A 18 -18.60 1.53 53.19
N ALA A 19 -18.98 1.54 51.90
CA ALA A 19 -20.35 1.80 51.43
C ALA A 19 -20.47 1.85 49.89
N SER A 20 -21.30 0.93 49.38
CA SER A 20 -22.29 1.01 48.28
C SER A 20 -21.91 1.56 46.89
N SER A 21 -21.95 0.63 45.93
CA SER A 21 -22.22 0.80 44.49
C SER A 21 -23.64 1.29 44.18
N PRO A 22 -23.85 1.92 43.01
CA PRO A 22 -24.99 1.56 42.18
C PRO A 22 -24.62 1.31 40.71
N GLN A 23 -25.30 0.31 40.13
CA GLN A 23 -25.27 -0.13 38.73
C GLN A 23 -26.24 0.70 37.83
N PRO A 24 -26.20 0.52 36.50
CA PRO A 24 -26.62 1.52 35.51
C PRO A 24 -28.11 1.48 35.18
N SER A 25 -28.67 2.65 34.83
CA SER A 25 -30.04 2.81 34.36
C SER A 25 -30.15 2.56 32.85
N ILE A 26 -30.80 1.46 32.49
CA ILE A 26 -31.39 1.16 31.19
C ILE A 26 -32.73 1.92 31.08
N LEU A 27 -32.96 2.68 30.00
CA LEU A 27 -34.29 3.16 29.64
C LEU A 27 -34.50 3.16 28.12
N SER A 28 -35.45 2.35 27.67
CA SER A 28 -36.22 2.46 26.42
C SER A 28 -37.57 1.74 26.65
N PRO A 29 -38.56 1.78 25.75
CA PRO A 29 -39.18 2.90 25.03
C PRO A 29 -40.73 2.89 25.19
N ARG A 30 -41.45 4.00 24.86
CA ARG A 30 -42.81 4.04 24.23
C ARG A 30 -43.56 5.37 24.45
N SER A 31 -43.90 6.04 23.35
CA SER A 31 -45.21 6.68 23.02
C SER A 31 -44.98 7.60 21.80
N LEU A 32 -45.19 7.15 20.56
CA LEU A 32 -46.46 7.23 19.80
C LEU A 32 -47.26 8.51 20.07
N PHE A 33 -47.30 9.44 19.11
CA PHE A 33 -48.56 9.98 18.56
C PHE A 33 -48.33 10.60 17.17
N SER A 34 -49.21 10.22 16.25
CA SER A 34 -49.30 10.59 14.84
C SER A 34 -50.42 11.63 14.64
N PHE A 35 -50.16 12.55 13.71
CA PHE A 35 -51.05 13.38 12.88
C PHE A 35 -52.51 13.66 13.29
N ASN A 36 -52.91 14.94 13.22
CA ASN A 36 -53.95 15.36 12.28
C ASN A 36 -53.99 16.88 12.05
N GLY A 37 -54.16 17.29 10.79
CA GLY A 37 -54.24 18.69 10.38
C GLY A 37 -55.63 19.32 10.55
N LYS A 38 -55.67 20.65 10.46
CA LYS A 38 -56.85 21.43 10.04
C LYS A 38 -56.41 22.79 9.50
N ARG A 39 -56.86 23.08 8.28
CA ARG A 39 -56.81 24.40 7.63
C ARG A 39 -57.69 25.40 8.40
N SER A 40 -57.27 26.66 8.47
CA SER A 40 -58.18 27.78 8.61
C SER A 40 -57.65 29.00 7.85
N SER A 41 -58.50 29.52 6.98
CA SER A 41 -58.35 30.71 6.16
C SER A 41 -58.75 31.97 6.93
N THR A 42 -57.99 33.05 6.81
CA THR A 42 -58.50 34.43 6.96
C THR A 42 -57.69 35.38 6.10
N ALA A 43 -58.40 36.19 5.31
CA ALA A 43 -57.88 37.16 4.37
C ALA A 43 -57.91 38.59 4.94
N VAL A 44 -57.32 39.52 4.17
CA VAL A 44 -57.44 40.99 4.17
C VAL A 44 -56.39 41.68 5.09
N ARG A 45 -55.50 42.57 4.61
CA ARG A 45 -55.78 43.83 3.89
C ARG A 45 -54.53 44.38 3.17
N ASN A 46 -54.72 44.89 1.96
CA ASN A 46 -53.73 45.63 1.16
C ASN A 46 -53.44 47.01 1.74
N HIS A 47 -52.16 47.41 1.74
CA HIS A 47 -51.77 48.82 1.65
C HIS A 47 -50.68 48.97 0.58
N HIS A 48 -50.96 49.82 -0.40
CA HIS A 48 -50.04 50.22 -1.46
C HIS A 48 -48.91 51.09 -0.92
N TYR A 49 -47.67 50.76 -1.29
CA TYR A 49 -46.61 51.75 -1.48
C TYR A 49 -45.83 51.42 -2.76
N VAL A 50 -45.66 52.45 -3.58
CA VAL A 50 -45.05 52.42 -4.91
C VAL A 50 -43.53 52.46 -4.78
N GLY A 51 -42.83 51.58 -5.50
CA GLY A 51 -41.37 51.58 -5.60
C GLY A 51 -40.91 50.92 -6.91
N SER A 52 -40.36 51.74 -7.79
CA SER A 52 -39.82 51.45 -9.13
C SER A 52 -38.81 50.30 -9.18
N GLY A 53 -38.80 49.51 -10.28
CA GLY A 53 -37.58 48.80 -10.68
C GLY A 53 -37.74 47.58 -11.60
N VAL A 54 -37.74 47.84 -12.91
CA VAL A 54 -37.17 47.03 -14.01
C VAL A 54 -37.54 45.54 -14.11
N ARG A 55 -38.31 45.21 -15.16
CA ARG A 55 -38.57 43.85 -15.65
C ARG A 55 -37.52 43.51 -16.72
N CYS A 56 -36.54 42.66 -16.40
CA CYS A 56 -35.58 42.17 -17.40
C CYS A 56 -36.21 41.06 -18.24
N MET A 57 -36.41 41.34 -19.54
CA MET A 57 -36.74 40.35 -20.56
C MET A 57 -35.45 39.66 -21.00
N ALA A 58 -35.40 38.32 -20.93
CA ALA A 58 -34.29 37.54 -21.46
C ALA A 58 -34.36 37.56 -22.99
N VAL A 59 -33.30 38.07 -23.63
CA VAL A 59 -33.05 37.94 -25.06
C VAL A 59 -32.14 36.73 -25.24
N ALA A 60 -32.57 35.74 -26.00
CA ALA A 60 -31.72 34.62 -26.39
C ALA A 60 -30.59 35.14 -27.28
N ALA A 61 -29.35 34.93 -26.85
CA ALA A 61 -28.16 35.14 -27.66
C ALA A 61 -27.46 33.78 -27.83
N ASP A 62 -27.10 33.48 -29.07
CA ASP A 62 -26.46 32.23 -29.49
C ASP A 62 -25.22 31.91 -28.64
N ALA A 63 -25.16 30.66 -28.19
CA ALA A 63 -24.06 30.13 -27.39
C ALA A 63 -22.84 29.89 -28.29
N ALA A 64 -21.92 30.85 -28.33
CA ALA A 64 -20.55 30.60 -28.74
C ALA A 64 -19.83 29.81 -27.63
N GLU A 65 -19.29 28.65 -27.97
CA GLU A 65 -18.45 27.82 -27.10
C GLU A 65 -17.27 28.65 -26.56
N THR A 66 -17.41 29.11 -25.32
CA THR A 66 -16.32 29.76 -24.62
C THR A 66 -15.46 28.67 -24.01
N LYS A 67 -14.27 28.42 -24.60
CA LYS A 67 -13.23 27.58 -24.00
C LYS A 67 -12.96 28.08 -22.59
N THR A 68 -13.36 27.29 -21.60
CA THR A 68 -13.13 27.58 -20.18
C THR A 68 -11.63 27.60 -19.94
N ALA A 69 -11.07 28.79 -19.74
CA ALA A 69 -9.67 28.96 -19.37
C ALA A 69 -9.41 28.22 -18.05
N ALA A 70 -8.43 27.31 -18.05
CA ALA A 70 -8.00 26.59 -16.85
C ALA A 70 -7.64 27.60 -15.74
N ARG A 71 -8.37 27.55 -14.64
CA ARG A 71 -8.16 28.38 -13.46
C ARG A 71 -6.76 28.06 -12.91
N LYS A 72 -5.85 29.05 -12.87
CA LYS A 72 -4.52 28.88 -12.25
C LYS A 72 -4.71 28.37 -10.81
N LYS A 73 -4.32 27.13 -10.52
CA LYS A 73 -4.27 26.58 -9.15
C LYS A 73 -3.38 27.52 -8.32
N SER A 74 -3.89 28.00 -7.18
CA SER A 74 -3.08 28.84 -6.28
C SER A 74 -1.96 27.99 -5.67
N GLY A 75 -0.76 28.54 -5.49
CA GLY A 75 0.40 27.81 -4.95
C GLY A 75 0.27 27.30 -3.51
N TYR A 76 -0.90 27.44 -2.88
CA TYR A 76 -1.21 26.99 -1.51
C TYR A 76 -2.33 25.94 -1.46
N GLU A 77 -2.80 25.41 -2.59
CA GLU A 77 -3.83 24.38 -2.60
C GLU A 77 -3.22 23.02 -2.23
N LEU A 78 -3.14 22.75 -0.92
CA LEU A 78 -2.74 21.45 -0.39
C LEU A 78 -3.87 20.44 -0.58
N GLN A 79 -3.58 19.33 -1.24
CA GLN A 79 -4.52 18.22 -1.37
C GLN A 79 -4.01 17.03 -0.56
N THR A 80 -4.75 16.64 0.48
CA THR A 80 -4.44 15.44 1.26
C THR A 80 -4.85 14.16 0.51
N LEU A 81 -4.26 13.02 0.87
CA LEU A 81 -4.65 11.70 0.36
C LEU A 81 -6.15 11.45 0.55
N THR A 82 -6.68 11.72 1.75
CA THR A 82 -8.12 11.59 2.04
C THR A 82 -8.96 12.43 1.09
N SER A 83 -8.61 13.71 0.90
CA SER A 83 -9.33 14.59 -0.02
C SER A 83 -9.19 14.15 -1.48
N TRP A 84 -8.06 13.53 -1.84
CA TRP A 84 -7.82 12.99 -3.18
C TRP A 84 -8.65 11.74 -3.44
N LEU A 85 -8.72 10.79 -2.48
CA LEU A 85 -9.52 9.58 -2.59
C LEU A 85 -11.01 9.90 -2.72
N LEU A 86 -11.53 10.76 -1.85
CA LEU A 86 -12.93 11.20 -1.92
C LEU A 86 -13.27 11.86 -3.26
N ARG A 87 -12.32 12.59 -3.88
CA ARG A 87 -12.53 13.15 -5.23
C ARG A 87 -12.53 12.07 -6.31
N GLN A 88 -11.79 10.98 -6.17
CA GLN A 88 -11.87 9.86 -7.11
C GLN A 88 -13.19 9.10 -6.94
N GLU A 89 -13.64 8.91 -5.70
CA GLU A 89 -14.95 8.33 -5.39
C GLU A 89 -16.10 9.15 -5.99
N MET A 90 -16.08 10.48 -5.81
CA MET A 90 -17.07 11.39 -6.39
C MET A 90 -17.11 11.34 -7.93
N LYS A 91 -16.00 10.98 -8.58
CA LYS A 91 -15.94 10.79 -10.04
C LYS A 91 -16.42 9.41 -10.48
N GLY A 92 -16.66 8.49 -9.53
CA GLY A 92 -16.98 7.09 -9.82
C GLY A 92 -15.77 6.27 -10.29
N GLU A 93 -14.55 6.73 -10.02
CA GLU A 93 -13.32 6.01 -10.38
C GLU A 93 -13.01 4.86 -9.40
N ILE A 94 -13.43 5.04 -8.15
CA ILE A 94 -13.41 4.03 -7.09
C ILE A 94 -14.74 4.08 -6.35
N ASP A 95 -15.10 2.99 -5.68
CA ASP A 95 -16.26 2.99 -4.79
C ASP A 95 -15.88 3.40 -3.36
N ALA A 96 -16.88 3.55 -2.51
CA ALA A 96 -16.70 3.91 -1.11
C ALA A 96 -15.94 2.83 -0.32
N GLU A 97 -16.04 1.56 -0.74
CA GLU A 97 -15.39 0.44 -0.07
C GLU A 97 -13.88 0.50 -0.28
N LEU A 98 -13.43 0.69 -1.52
CA LEU A 98 -12.02 0.87 -1.86
C LEU A 98 -11.44 2.16 -1.28
N THR A 99 -12.23 3.24 -1.18
CA THR A 99 -11.81 4.45 -0.44
C THR A 99 -11.45 4.12 1.01
N ILE A 100 -12.27 3.32 1.70
CA ILE A 100 -12.02 2.91 3.08
C ILE A 100 -10.79 2.01 3.17
N VAL A 101 -10.66 1.00 2.29
CA VAL A 101 -9.50 0.10 2.26
C VAL A 101 -8.20 0.90 2.07
N MET A 102 -8.16 1.82 1.11
CA MET A 102 -6.98 2.66 0.86
C MET A 102 -6.68 3.59 2.04
N SER A 103 -7.71 4.14 2.69
CA SER A 103 -7.54 4.95 3.90
C SER A 103 -6.95 4.12 5.04
N SER A 104 -7.42 2.89 5.26
CA SER A 104 -6.88 1.95 6.25
C SER A 104 -5.42 1.57 5.99
N ILE A 105 -5.06 1.31 4.73
CA ILE A 105 -3.67 1.07 4.33
C ILE A 105 -2.80 2.29 4.66
N SER A 106 -3.26 3.50 4.33
CA SER A 106 -2.50 4.71 4.63
C SER A 106 -2.29 4.91 6.15
N MET A 107 -3.27 4.52 6.97
CA MET A 107 -3.18 4.56 8.42
C MET A 107 -2.17 3.54 8.95
N ALA A 108 -2.17 2.31 8.43
CA ALA A 108 -1.16 1.30 8.75
C ALA A 108 0.24 1.81 8.44
N CYS A 109 0.44 2.39 7.25
CA CYS A 109 1.72 2.98 6.84
C CYS A 109 2.17 4.12 7.77
N LYS A 110 1.26 4.98 8.27
CA LYS A 110 1.60 6.03 9.26
C LYS A 110 2.09 5.42 10.58
N GLN A 111 1.44 4.35 11.05
CA GLN A 111 1.84 3.64 12.27
C GLN A 111 3.21 2.94 12.10
N ILE A 112 3.40 2.21 11.01
CA ILE A 112 4.66 1.53 10.69
C ILE A 112 5.79 2.55 10.55
N ALA A 113 5.57 3.69 9.88
CA ALA A 113 6.55 4.77 9.80
C ALA A 113 7.02 5.25 11.18
N SER A 114 6.09 5.39 12.14
CA SER A 114 6.42 5.76 13.52
C SER A 114 7.24 4.67 14.22
N LEU A 115 6.91 3.39 14.00
CA LEU A 115 7.65 2.25 14.56
C LEU A 115 9.07 2.16 14.00
N VAL A 116 9.24 2.29 12.68
CA VAL A 116 10.55 2.29 12.01
C VAL A 116 11.43 3.42 12.54
N GLN A 117 10.91 4.65 12.64
CA GLN A 117 11.67 5.81 13.15
C GLN A 117 12.11 5.65 14.61
N ARG A 118 11.40 4.84 15.39
CA ARG A 118 11.65 4.62 16.83
C ARG A 118 12.26 3.26 17.12
N ALA A 119 12.56 2.44 16.11
CA ALA A 119 12.95 1.05 16.29
C ALA A 119 14.17 0.89 17.23
N GLY A 120 15.18 1.75 17.07
CA GLY A 120 16.37 1.76 17.92
C GLY A 120 16.13 2.27 19.35
N ILE A 121 15.05 3.03 19.60
CA ILE A 121 14.66 3.52 20.93
C ILE A 121 13.82 2.46 21.65
N SER A 122 12.91 1.81 20.92
CA SER A 122 11.98 0.82 21.43
C SER A 122 12.56 -0.61 21.46
N ASN A 123 13.85 -0.79 21.15
CA ASN A 123 14.52 -2.10 21.05
C ASN A 123 13.77 -3.09 20.13
N LEU A 124 13.17 -2.56 19.06
CA LEU A 124 12.51 -3.36 18.01
C LEU A 124 13.51 -3.82 16.94
N THR A 125 14.79 -3.47 17.10
CA THR A 125 15.91 -3.95 16.30
C THR A 125 16.31 -5.37 16.69
N GLY A 126 16.90 -6.09 15.74
CA GLY A 126 17.35 -7.47 15.92
C GLY A 126 16.30 -8.56 15.70
N VAL A 127 16.77 -9.80 15.83
CA VAL A 127 16.03 -11.03 15.53
C VAL A 127 14.98 -11.34 16.59
N GLN A 128 13.82 -11.85 16.18
CA GLN A 128 12.81 -12.37 17.10
C GLN A 128 13.12 -13.81 17.56
N GLY A 129 14.18 -14.43 17.00
CA GLY A 129 14.58 -15.80 17.30
C GLY A 129 13.75 -16.87 16.59
N ALA A 130 12.83 -16.44 15.72
CA ALA A 130 12.08 -17.29 14.79
C ALA A 130 12.67 -17.15 13.38
N VAL A 131 12.77 -18.26 12.68
CA VAL A 131 13.02 -18.28 11.23
C VAL A 131 11.64 -18.27 10.58
N ASN A 132 11.39 -17.31 9.68
CA ASN A 132 10.13 -17.28 8.95
C ASN A 132 10.05 -18.48 7.98
N ILE A 133 8.87 -18.68 7.40
CA ILE A 133 8.54 -19.83 6.53
C ILE A 133 9.38 -19.90 5.25
N GLN A 134 10.11 -18.83 4.97
CA GLN A 134 10.96 -18.67 3.80
C GLN A 134 12.45 -18.86 4.12
N GLY A 135 12.77 -19.24 5.36
CA GLY A 135 14.14 -19.46 5.80
C GLY A 135 14.90 -18.17 6.11
N GLU A 136 14.22 -17.04 6.25
CA GLU A 136 14.80 -15.75 6.63
C GLU A 136 14.65 -15.52 8.13
N ASP A 137 15.65 -14.87 8.73
CA ASP A 137 15.63 -14.52 10.15
C ASP A 137 14.57 -13.42 10.39
N GLN A 138 13.43 -13.79 10.99
CA GLN A 138 12.31 -12.87 11.17
C GLN A 138 12.69 -11.78 12.18
N LYS A 139 12.54 -10.52 11.80
CA LYS A 139 12.76 -9.40 12.71
C LYS A 139 11.48 -9.07 13.45
N LYS A 140 11.65 -8.53 14.66
CA LYS A 140 10.51 -8.10 15.49
C LYS A 140 9.61 -7.09 14.79
N LEU A 141 10.21 -6.22 13.98
CA LEU A 141 9.47 -5.19 13.28
C LEU A 141 8.59 -5.76 12.17
N ASP A 142 8.94 -6.91 11.61
CA ASP A 142 8.17 -7.58 10.55
C ASP A 142 6.84 -8.08 11.13
N VAL A 143 6.91 -8.79 12.26
CA VAL A 143 5.72 -9.28 12.99
C VAL A 143 4.80 -8.14 13.42
N ILE A 144 5.36 -7.09 14.02
CA ILE A 144 4.55 -5.94 14.47
C ILE A 144 3.94 -5.20 13.27
N SER A 145 4.67 -5.06 12.17
CA SER A 145 4.16 -4.39 10.96
C SER A 145 3.02 -5.20 10.34
N ASN A 146 3.14 -6.52 10.30
CA ASN A 146 2.08 -7.42 9.87
C ASN A 146 0.82 -7.27 10.75
N GLU A 147 0.97 -7.30 12.08
CA GLU A 147 -0.15 -7.10 13.01
C GLU A 147 -0.83 -5.73 12.80
N VAL A 148 -0.06 -4.66 12.64
CA VAL A 148 -0.59 -3.32 12.39
C VAL A 148 -1.39 -3.27 11.09
N PHE A 149 -0.86 -3.84 10.02
CA PHE A 149 -1.51 -3.85 8.71
C PHE A 149 -2.82 -4.66 8.75
N SER A 150 -2.75 -5.88 9.29
CA SER A 150 -3.90 -6.77 9.48
C SER A 150 -4.98 -6.12 10.34
N ASN A 151 -4.62 -5.48 11.46
CA ASN A 151 -5.59 -4.82 12.33
C ASN A 151 -6.26 -3.60 11.66
N CYS A 152 -5.51 -2.80 10.89
CA CYS A 152 -6.08 -1.66 10.15
C CYS A 152 -7.02 -2.11 9.03
N LEU A 153 -6.72 -3.23 8.37
CA LEU A 153 -7.58 -3.81 7.33
C LEU A 153 -8.81 -4.50 7.92
N ARG A 154 -8.67 -5.30 8.99
CA ARG A 154 -9.81 -5.95 9.66
C ARG A 154 -10.79 -4.92 10.21
N SER A 155 -10.29 -3.90 10.90
CA SER A 155 -11.15 -2.83 11.44
C SER A 155 -11.85 -1.99 10.38
N SER A 156 -11.43 -2.08 9.11
CA SER A 156 -12.15 -1.48 7.99
C SER A 156 -13.50 -2.16 7.74
N GLY A 157 -13.62 -3.46 8.03
CA GLY A 157 -14.77 -4.30 7.70
C GLY A 157 -15.03 -4.41 6.18
N ARG A 158 -14.07 -4.03 5.33
CA ARG A 158 -14.21 -3.90 3.86
C ARG A 158 -13.21 -4.73 3.05
N THR A 159 -12.41 -5.55 3.72
CA THR A 159 -11.47 -6.47 3.08
C THR A 159 -11.99 -7.88 3.30
N GLY A 160 -12.16 -8.68 2.25
CA GLY A 160 -12.62 -10.06 2.39
C GLY A 160 -11.48 -11.01 2.73
N ILE A 161 -10.35 -10.87 2.03
CA ILE A 161 -9.19 -11.73 2.21
C ILE A 161 -7.93 -10.88 2.35
N ILE A 162 -7.11 -11.22 3.35
CA ILE A 162 -5.81 -10.62 3.59
C ILE A 162 -4.74 -11.67 3.32
N ALA A 163 -3.81 -11.37 2.41
CA ALA A 163 -2.63 -12.19 2.18
C ALA A 163 -1.37 -11.41 2.56
N SER A 164 -0.67 -11.88 3.58
CA SER A 164 0.61 -11.31 3.98
C SER A 164 1.77 -12.12 3.41
N GLU A 165 2.88 -11.45 3.16
CA GLU A 165 4.16 -12.09 2.89
C GLU A 165 4.68 -12.89 4.10
N GLU A 166 4.32 -12.49 5.32
CA GLU A 166 4.79 -13.04 6.60
C GLU A 166 3.95 -14.23 7.12
N GLU A 167 2.83 -14.56 6.46
CA GLU A 167 1.90 -15.60 6.89
C GLU A 167 1.79 -16.72 5.83
N ASP A 168 1.81 -17.98 6.26
CA ASP A 168 1.65 -19.15 5.38
C ASP A 168 0.26 -19.23 4.75
N VAL A 169 -0.75 -18.97 5.57
CA VAL A 169 -2.15 -19.15 5.21
C VAL A 169 -2.78 -17.77 5.19
N PRO A 170 -3.48 -17.42 4.10
CA PRO A 170 -4.19 -16.16 4.08
C PRO A 170 -5.30 -16.12 5.10
N VAL A 171 -5.56 -14.92 5.60
CA VAL A 171 -6.56 -14.70 6.63
C VAL A 171 -7.83 -14.16 5.99
N ALA A 172 -8.88 -14.97 5.98
CA ALA A 172 -10.23 -14.49 5.74
C ALA A 172 -10.64 -13.52 6.86
N VAL A 173 -11.27 -12.41 6.49
CA VAL A 173 -11.76 -11.43 7.46
C VAL A 173 -13.23 -11.71 7.71
N GLU A 174 -13.51 -12.51 8.74
CA GLU A 174 -14.89 -12.88 9.14
C GLU A 174 -15.77 -11.66 9.44
N GLU A 175 -15.19 -10.55 9.91
CA GLU A 175 -15.93 -9.32 10.25
C GLU A 175 -16.17 -8.38 9.05
N SER A 176 -15.97 -8.84 7.81
CA SER A 176 -16.16 -8.00 6.64
C SER A 176 -17.63 -7.91 6.23
N TYR A 177 -18.16 -6.69 6.15
CA TYR A 177 -19.57 -6.41 5.81
C TYR A 177 -19.91 -6.70 4.35
N SER A 178 -18.91 -6.69 3.47
CA SER A 178 -19.08 -6.83 2.02
C SER A 178 -18.01 -7.69 1.33
N GLY A 179 -16.84 -7.91 1.96
CA GLY A 179 -15.85 -8.90 1.51
C GLY A 179 -15.29 -8.72 0.09
N ASN A 180 -15.49 -7.56 -0.55
CA ASN A 180 -15.32 -7.44 -1.99
C ASN A 180 -13.87 -7.27 -2.45
N TYR A 181 -12.88 -7.21 -1.57
CA TYR A 181 -11.50 -7.00 -2.00
C TYR A 181 -10.55 -8.00 -1.37
N VAL A 182 -9.60 -8.45 -2.19
CA VAL A 182 -8.43 -9.20 -1.73
C VAL A 182 -7.25 -8.25 -1.67
N VAL A 183 -6.68 -8.09 -0.49
CA VAL A 183 -5.51 -7.24 -0.27
C VAL A 183 -4.31 -8.15 -0.01
N VAL A 184 -3.32 -8.06 -0.88
CA VAL A 184 -2.01 -8.68 -0.67
C VAL A 184 -1.02 -7.62 -0.25
N PHE A 185 -0.17 -7.90 0.73
CA PHE A 185 0.84 -6.95 1.16
C PHE A 185 2.14 -7.61 1.63
N ASP A 186 3.24 -6.88 1.43
CA ASP A 186 4.49 -7.06 2.15
C ASP A 186 4.55 -5.97 3.22
N PRO A 187 4.49 -6.32 4.52
CA PRO A 187 4.43 -5.32 5.57
C PRO A 187 5.73 -4.53 5.67
N LEU A 188 6.88 -5.12 5.34
CA LEU A 188 8.18 -4.47 5.52
C LEU A 188 9.31 -5.08 4.65
N ASP A 189 9.41 -4.61 3.41
CA ASP A 189 10.54 -4.90 2.52
C ASP A 189 11.87 -4.40 3.10
N GLY A 190 12.90 -5.24 3.00
CA GLY A 190 14.26 -4.86 3.37
C GLY A 190 14.45 -4.70 4.87
N SER A 191 13.69 -5.43 5.68
CA SER A 191 13.81 -5.40 7.15
C SER A 191 15.23 -5.69 7.64
N SER A 192 16.00 -6.50 6.89
CA SER A 192 17.44 -6.71 7.06
C SER A 192 18.24 -5.42 7.27
N ASN A 193 17.80 -4.32 6.66
CA ASN A 193 18.49 -3.03 6.62
C ASN A 193 18.13 -2.07 7.77
N ILE A 194 17.10 -2.39 8.57
CA ILE A 194 16.62 -1.51 9.67
C ILE A 194 17.75 -1.20 10.66
N ASP A 195 18.54 -2.21 11.03
CA ASP A 195 19.63 -2.05 12.01
C ASP A 195 20.76 -1.15 11.49
N ALA A 196 20.86 -0.99 10.17
CA ALA A 196 21.81 -0.10 9.51
C ALA A 196 21.25 1.30 9.21
N ALA A 197 20.01 1.60 9.65
CA ALA A 197 19.31 2.86 9.42
C ALA A 197 19.17 3.22 7.92
N VAL A 198 19.05 2.20 7.06
CA VAL A 198 18.81 2.37 5.63
C VAL A 198 17.31 2.26 5.35
N SER A 199 16.85 2.80 4.22
CA SER A 199 15.43 2.79 3.84
C SER A 199 14.84 1.39 3.74
N THR A 200 13.55 1.31 4.09
CA THR A 200 12.67 0.14 3.99
C THR A 200 11.30 0.61 3.47
N GLY A 201 10.31 -0.27 3.29
CA GLY A 201 8.97 0.14 2.90
C GLY A 201 7.93 -0.97 2.98
N SER A 202 6.66 -0.62 2.91
CA SER A 202 5.57 -1.59 2.75
C SER A 202 5.08 -1.59 1.31
N ILE A 203 4.64 -2.74 0.80
CA ILE A 203 4.14 -2.92 -0.57
C ILE A 203 2.73 -3.49 -0.49
N PHE A 204 1.81 -3.08 -1.37
CA PHE A 204 0.47 -3.64 -1.41
C PHE A 204 -0.10 -3.71 -2.82
N GLY A 205 -0.97 -4.70 -3.04
CA GLY A 205 -1.82 -4.86 -4.21
C GLY A 205 -3.26 -5.17 -3.79
N ILE A 206 -4.23 -4.62 -4.52
CA ILE A 206 -5.66 -4.79 -4.24
C ILE A 206 -6.32 -5.38 -5.48
N TYR A 207 -6.93 -6.55 -5.31
CA TYR A 207 -7.57 -7.30 -6.37
C TYR A 207 -9.09 -7.28 -6.22
N SER A 208 -9.76 -7.24 -7.37
CA SER A 208 -11.21 -7.53 -7.45
C SER A 208 -11.42 -9.01 -7.08
N PRO A 209 -12.49 -9.35 -6.35
CA PRO A 209 -12.77 -10.73 -6.05
C PRO A 209 -13.24 -11.42 -7.35
N ASN A 210 -13.16 -12.73 -7.39
CA ASN A 210 -13.87 -13.52 -8.40
C ASN A 210 -14.79 -14.52 -7.69
N ASP A 211 -15.86 -14.94 -8.37
CA ASP A 211 -16.88 -15.84 -7.82
C ASP A 211 -16.32 -17.25 -7.50
N GLU A 212 -15.06 -17.54 -7.86
CA GLU A 212 -14.38 -18.82 -7.63
C GLU A 212 -13.78 -18.95 -6.22
N CYS A 213 -14.00 -17.94 -5.38
CA CYS A 213 -13.41 -17.80 -4.05
C CYS A 213 -14.44 -17.56 -2.95
N ILE A 214 -15.52 -18.33 -2.99
CA ILE A 214 -16.48 -18.37 -1.89
C ILE A 214 -15.97 -19.43 -0.92
N VAL A 215 -15.39 -18.98 0.20
CA VAL A 215 -15.14 -19.85 1.35
C VAL A 215 -16.51 -20.03 2.02
N ASP A 216 -17.07 -21.24 2.01
CA ASP A 216 -18.37 -21.52 2.66
C ASP A 216 -18.24 -21.30 4.18
N ASP A 217 -19.21 -20.59 4.78
CA ASP A 217 -19.30 -20.30 6.23
C ASP A 217 -19.54 -21.56 7.10
N SER A 218 -19.39 -22.77 6.57
CA SER A 218 -19.71 -24.02 7.26
C SER A 218 -18.47 -24.72 7.83
N GLU A 219 -18.29 -24.53 9.15
CA GLU A 219 -17.64 -25.39 10.14
C GLU A 219 -16.80 -26.59 9.64
N ASP A 220 -15.47 -26.43 9.56
CA ASP A 220 -14.45 -27.40 10.02
C ASP A 220 -13.02 -26.81 9.85
N ILE A 221 -12.53 -26.12 10.89
CA ILE A 221 -11.36 -25.21 10.88
C ILE A 221 -9.98 -25.91 10.75
N ALA A 222 -9.91 -27.21 10.45
CA ALA A 222 -8.65 -27.98 10.56
C ALA A 222 -7.97 -28.32 9.21
N ALA A 223 -8.63 -28.16 8.07
CA ALA A 223 -8.08 -28.49 6.73
C ALA A 223 -8.08 -27.31 5.74
N LEU A 224 -8.31 -26.10 6.25
CA LEU A 224 -8.59 -24.88 5.51
C LEU A 224 -7.40 -24.33 4.69
N GLY A 225 -6.17 -24.55 5.15
CA GLY A 225 -4.98 -23.89 4.58
C GLY A 225 -4.77 -24.09 3.07
N SER A 226 -5.02 -25.27 2.50
CA SER A 226 -4.76 -25.50 1.07
C SER A 226 -5.85 -24.94 0.13
N GLU A 227 -7.09 -24.87 0.59
CA GLU A 227 -8.22 -24.41 -0.25
C GLU A 227 -8.25 -22.88 -0.32
N GLU A 228 -8.00 -22.21 0.80
CA GLU A 228 -7.88 -20.75 0.87
C GLU A 228 -6.65 -20.25 0.13
N GLN A 229 -5.53 -20.99 0.23
CA GLN A 229 -4.35 -20.67 -0.54
C GLN A 229 -4.61 -20.77 -2.06
N ARG A 230 -5.29 -21.85 -2.49
CA ARG A 230 -5.67 -22.04 -3.89
C ARG A 230 -6.65 -20.98 -4.35
N CYS A 231 -7.55 -20.57 -3.48
CA CYS A 231 -8.46 -19.47 -3.72
C CYS A 231 -7.69 -18.17 -4.03
N ILE A 232 -6.74 -17.76 -3.20
CA ILE A 232 -5.94 -16.56 -3.48
C ILE A 232 -5.19 -16.65 -4.80
N VAL A 233 -4.58 -17.78 -5.11
CA VAL A 233 -3.87 -17.96 -6.39
C VAL A 233 -4.83 -17.81 -7.58
N ASN A 234 -6.07 -18.29 -7.44
CA ASN A 234 -7.08 -18.18 -8.46
C ASN A 234 -7.66 -16.76 -8.58
N VAL A 235 -7.84 -16.04 -7.46
CA VAL A 235 -8.31 -14.65 -7.44
C VAL A 235 -7.23 -13.71 -7.90
N CYS A 236 -6.03 -13.78 -7.34
CA CYS A 236 -4.98 -12.82 -7.60
C CYS A 236 -4.35 -13.12 -8.98
N GLN A 237 -4.94 -12.53 -10.02
CA GLN A 237 -4.48 -12.60 -11.41
C GLN A 237 -3.89 -11.23 -11.79
N PRO A 238 -2.58 -11.01 -11.61
CA PRO A 238 -1.95 -9.68 -11.74
C PRO A 238 -2.25 -8.94 -13.04
N GLY A 239 -2.34 -9.65 -14.15
CA GLY A 239 -2.61 -9.07 -15.47
C GLY A 239 -4.07 -8.76 -15.77
N ASN A 240 -5.00 -9.19 -14.91
CA ASN A 240 -6.43 -9.13 -15.17
C ASN A 240 -7.18 -8.27 -14.14
N ASN A 241 -7.08 -8.60 -12.86
CA ASN A 241 -7.96 -8.05 -11.82
C ASN A 241 -7.24 -7.33 -10.67
N LEU A 242 -5.97 -6.96 -10.86
CA LEU A 242 -5.27 -6.01 -9.98
C LEU A 242 -5.82 -4.59 -10.21
N LEU A 243 -6.60 -4.09 -9.26
CA LEU A 243 -7.32 -2.81 -9.37
C LEU A 243 -6.45 -1.62 -8.95
N ALA A 244 -5.68 -1.80 -7.88
CA ALA A 244 -4.82 -0.76 -7.33
C ALA A 244 -3.56 -1.39 -6.75
N ALA A 245 -2.46 -0.65 -6.81
CA ALA A 245 -1.21 -1.04 -6.16
C ALA A 245 -0.47 0.18 -5.65
N GLY A 246 0.41 -0.03 -4.68
CA GLY A 246 1.22 1.03 -4.13
C GLY A 246 2.30 0.52 -3.20
N TYR A 247 3.09 1.47 -2.72
CA TYR A 247 4.05 1.24 -1.66
C TYR A 247 4.17 2.47 -0.77
N CYS A 248 4.61 2.27 0.46
CA CYS A 248 5.02 3.35 1.35
C CYS A 248 6.50 3.20 1.67
N MET A 249 7.32 4.14 1.22
CA MET A 249 8.75 4.17 1.53
C MET A 249 8.99 4.87 2.87
N TYR A 250 9.75 4.23 3.75
CA TYR A 250 10.22 4.77 5.02
C TYR A 250 11.71 5.12 4.90
N SER A 251 12.02 6.40 4.72
CA SER A 251 13.39 6.89 4.52
C SER A 251 13.56 8.25 5.22
N SER A 252 14.45 9.11 4.71
CA SER A 252 14.59 10.51 5.12
C SER A 252 13.28 11.30 5.04
N SER A 253 12.35 10.85 4.20
CA SER A 253 10.94 11.23 4.17
C SER A 253 10.09 9.97 4.06
N VAL A 254 8.81 10.08 4.42
CA VAL A 254 7.84 9.00 4.26
C VAL A 254 6.98 9.31 3.03
N ILE A 255 7.05 8.44 2.03
CA ILE A 255 6.44 8.66 0.71
C ILE A 255 5.49 7.52 0.41
N PHE A 256 4.22 7.85 0.21
CA PHE A 256 3.16 6.93 -0.18
C PHE A 256 2.89 7.10 -1.69
N VAL A 257 3.20 6.08 -2.47
CA VAL A 257 3.00 6.06 -3.92
C VAL A 257 1.90 5.07 -4.25
N LEU A 258 0.94 5.47 -5.07
CA LEU A 258 -0.19 4.62 -5.46
C LEU A 258 -0.59 4.82 -6.92
N THR A 259 -1.21 3.80 -7.48
CA THR A 259 -1.99 3.86 -8.72
C THR A 259 -3.35 3.18 -8.54
N LEU A 260 -4.38 3.72 -9.19
CA LEU A 260 -5.72 3.13 -9.32
C LEU A 260 -5.97 2.65 -10.76
N GLY A 261 -4.91 2.32 -11.50
CA GLY A 261 -4.97 1.97 -12.92
C GLY A 261 -5.02 3.15 -13.89
N LYS A 262 -4.93 4.39 -13.39
CA LYS A 262 -4.95 5.64 -14.17
C LYS A 262 -3.84 6.60 -13.72
N GLY A 263 -2.60 6.25 -14.05
CA GLY A 263 -1.41 7.04 -13.69
C GLY A 263 -0.93 6.78 -12.26
N VAL A 264 0.21 7.39 -11.92
CA VAL A 264 0.90 7.18 -10.63
C VAL A 264 0.97 8.48 -9.84
N PHE A 265 0.63 8.43 -8.56
CA PHE A 265 0.57 9.60 -7.68
C PHE A 265 1.46 9.38 -6.47
N SER A 266 2.17 10.42 -6.05
CA SER A 266 3.01 10.41 -4.84
C SER A 266 2.49 11.40 -3.81
N PHE A 267 2.39 10.93 -2.58
CA PHE A 267 2.02 11.69 -1.42
C PHE A 267 3.15 11.65 -0.40
N THR A 268 3.52 12.79 0.15
CA THR A 268 4.54 12.89 1.19
C THR A 268 3.86 13.10 2.54
N LEU A 269 4.25 12.33 3.55
CA LEU A 269 3.75 12.51 4.91
C LEU A 269 4.28 13.83 5.47
N ASP A 270 3.38 14.72 5.86
CA ASP A 270 3.72 15.87 6.70
C ASP A 270 3.73 15.41 8.17
N PRO A 271 4.89 15.36 8.84
CA PRO A 271 4.97 14.91 10.22
C PRO A 271 4.33 15.90 11.22
N MET A 272 4.10 17.16 10.83
CA MET A 272 3.47 18.15 11.71
C MET A 272 1.97 17.92 11.86
N TYR A 273 1.30 17.51 10.79
CA TYR A 273 -0.16 17.30 10.78
C TYR A 273 -0.55 15.82 10.72
N GLY A 274 0.40 14.93 10.45
CA GLY A 274 0.14 13.50 10.33
C GLY A 274 -0.66 13.14 9.07
N GLU A 275 -0.54 13.93 8.00
CA GLU A 275 -1.29 13.75 6.76
C GLU A 275 -0.40 13.53 5.55
N PHE A 276 -0.83 12.61 4.68
CA PHE A 276 -0.21 12.43 3.36
C PHE A 276 -0.70 13.55 2.44
N VAL A 277 0.23 14.35 1.91
CA VAL A 277 -0.05 15.48 1.02
C VAL A 277 0.43 15.13 -0.37
N LEU A 278 -0.41 15.34 -1.38
CA LEU A 278 -0.06 15.14 -2.79
C LEU A 278 1.10 16.05 -3.18
N THR A 279 2.23 15.46 -3.55
CA THR A 279 3.44 16.19 -3.95
C THR A 279 3.80 16.00 -5.41
N GLN A 280 3.34 14.91 -6.04
CA GLN A 280 3.52 14.68 -7.46
C GLN A 280 2.31 13.98 -8.07
N GLU A 281 1.77 14.59 -9.13
CA GLU A 281 0.71 14.03 -9.97
C GLU A 281 1.33 13.37 -11.20
N ASP A 282 0.73 12.26 -11.66
CA ASP A 282 1.05 11.58 -12.92
C ASP A 282 2.55 11.37 -13.17
N ILE A 283 3.18 10.62 -12.28
CA ILE A 283 4.61 10.29 -12.38
C ILE A 283 4.87 9.49 -13.65
N GLN A 284 5.81 9.99 -14.45
CA GLN A 284 6.30 9.32 -15.65
C GLN A 284 7.78 8.99 -15.49
N ILE A 285 8.12 7.70 -15.62
CA ILE A 285 9.51 7.25 -15.56
C ILE A 285 10.25 7.67 -16.84
N PRO A 286 11.51 8.12 -16.76
CA PRO A 286 12.31 8.35 -17.95
C PRO A 286 12.42 7.10 -18.82
N LYS A 287 12.35 7.24 -20.16
CA LYS A 287 12.43 6.10 -21.10
C LYS A 287 13.77 5.38 -21.10
N ALA A 288 14.85 6.09 -20.78
CA ALA A 288 16.20 5.57 -20.62
C ALA A 288 16.88 6.24 -19.42
N GLY A 289 17.89 5.60 -18.85
CA GLY A 289 18.62 6.12 -17.69
C GLY A 289 19.91 5.37 -17.44
N ARG A 290 21.01 6.10 -17.24
CA ARG A 290 22.35 5.53 -17.07
C ARG A 290 22.64 5.09 -15.64
N ILE A 291 21.68 4.39 -15.02
CA ILE A 291 21.76 3.87 -13.66
C ILE A 291 21.36 2.39 -13.70
N TYR A 292 22.17 1.53 -13.10
CA TYR A 292 21.81 0.13 -12.89
C TYR A 292 21.88 -0.22 -11.41
N SER A 293 20.94 -1.07 -10.98
CA SER A 293 20.77 -1.45 -9.59
C SER A 293 20.67 -2.97 -9.45
N PHE A 294 21.80 -3.58 -9.12
CA PHE A 294 21.99 -5.02 -8.98
C PHE A 294 22.94 -5.33 -7.84
N ASN A 295 22.75 -6.46 -7.16
CA ASN A 295 23.72 -6.96 -6.19
C ASN A 295 24.89 -7.67 -6.89
N GLU A 296 25.90 -6.91 -7.32
CA GLU A 296 27.09 -7.47 -7.98
C GLU A 296 27.92 -8.44 -7.11
N GLY A 297 27.65 -8.53 -5.81
CA GLY A 297 28.22 -9.59 -4.95
C GLY A 297 27.86 -11.00 -5.44
N ASN A 298 26.76 -11.14 -6.18
CA ASN A 298 26.30 -12.40 -6.76
C ASN A 298 26.82 -12.65 -8.19
N TYR A 299 27.70 -11.79 -8.74
CA TYR A 299 28.12 -11.83 -10.15
C TYR A 299 28.61 -13.22 -10.62
N GLN A 300 29.39 -13.91 -9.78
CA GLN A 300 29.91 -15.25 -10.11
C GLN A 300 28.82 -16.33 -10.20
N MET A 301 27.66 -16.09 -9.59
CA MET A 301 26.53 -17.01 -9.51
C MET A 301 25.50 -16.78 -10.62
N TRP A 302 25.68 -15.74 -11.45
CA TRP A 302 24.80 -15.41 -12.56
C TRP A 302 25.15 -16.18 -13.84
N ASP A 303 24.19 -16.23 -14.75
CA ASP A 303 24.39 -16.73 -16.11
C ASP A 303 25.31 -15.80 -16.90
N ASP A 304 26.06 -16.36 -17.85
CA ASP A 304 27.07 -15.62 -18.62
C ASP A 304 26.46 -14.49 -19.48
N LYS A 305 25.21 -14.65 -19.92
CA LYS A 305 24.45 -13.60 -20.62
C LYS A 305 24.27 -12.35 -19.76
N LEU A 306 23.92 -12.54 -18.48
CA LEU A 306 23.73 -11.43 -17.54
C LEU A 306 25.07 -10.82 -17.12
N LYS A 307 26.11 -11.63 -16.93
CA LYS A 307 27.47 -11.14 -16.68
C LYS A 307 27.92 -10.20 -17.80
N LYS A 308 27.76 -10.64 -19.05
CA LYS A 308 28.09 -9.85 -20.23
C LYS A 308 27.33 -8.51 -20.26
N TYR A 309 26.02 -8.53 -19.97
CA TYR A 309 25.23 -7.31 -19.88
C TYR A 309 25.83 -6.32 -18.86
N ILE A 310 26.11 -6.79 -17.63
CA ILE A 310 26.66 -5.96 -16.55
C ILE A 310 28.05 -5.42 -16.91
N ASP A 311 28.90 -6.22 -17.56
CA ASP A 311 30.22 -5.78 -18.00
C ASP A 311 30.14 -4.68 -19.05
N ASP A 312 29.22 -4.80 -20.01
CA ASP A 312 29.02 -3.81 -21.06
C ASP A 312 28.42 -2.48 -20.52
N LEU A 313 27.77 -2.47 -19.34
CA LEU A 313 27.34 -1.22 -18.68
C LEU A 313 28.51 -0.42 -18.08
N LYS A 314 29.61 -1.10 -17.74
CA LYS A 314 30.81 -0.50 -17.15
C LYS A 314 31.72 0.13 -18.20
N ASP A 315 31.49 -0.16 -19.48
CA ASP A 315 32.19 0.51 -20.58
C ASP A 315 31.78 2.00 -20.65
N PRO A 316 32.72 2.96 -20.57
CA PRO A 316 32.43 4.38 -20.74
C PRO A 316 31.91 4.75 -22.13
N GLY A 317 32.13 3.89 -23.12
CA GLY A 317 31.78 4.10 -24.52
C GLY A 317 32.35 5.41 -25.09
N PRO A 318 31.80 5.90 -26.22
CA PRO A 318 32.27 7.14 -26.86
C PRO A 318 32.10 8.39 -25.99
N SER A 319 31.16 8.37 -25.04
CA SER A 319 30.87 9.50 -24.14
C SER A 319 31.89 9.68 -23.02
N GLY A 320 32.77 8.69 -22.80
CA GLY A 320 33.78 8.73 -21.73
C GLY A 320 33.22 8.57 -20.31
N LYS A 321 31.92 8.28 -20.15
CA LYS A 321 31.25 8.09 -18.85
C LYS A 321 30.52 6.77 -18.89
N PRO A 322 30.69 5.85 -17.92
CA PRO A 322 29.92 4.59 -17.87
C PRO A 322 28.55 4.80 -17.20
N TYR A 323 27.76 3.73 -17.06
CA TYR A 323 26.58 3.75 -16.20
C TYR A 323 26.98 3.91 -14.72
N SER A 324 26.11 4.51 -13.92
CA SER A 324 26.29 4.59 -12.46
C SER A 324 25.64 3.40 -11.77
N ALA A 325 26.40 2.67 -10.97
CA ALA A 325 25.86 1.63 -10.09
C ALA A 325 25.23 2.26 -8.85
N ARG A 326 24.00 1.89 -8.50
CA ARG A 326 23.35 2.26 -7.23
C ARG A 326 22.56 1.06 -6.73
N TYR A 327 22.84 0.57 -5.53
CA TYR A 327 22.10 -0.55 -4.95
C TYR A 327 22.00 -0.31 -3.44
N ILE A 328 20.78 -0.02 -2.97
CA ILE A 328 20.48 0.23 -1.56
C ILE A 328 20.32 -1.10 -0.83
N GLY A 329 19.71 -2.09 -1.50
CA GLY A 329 19.39 -3.39 -0.91
C GLY A 329 18.02 -3.44 -0.25
N SER A 330 17.16 -2.45 -0.51
CA SER A 330 15.71 -2.48 -0.25
C SER A 330 15.01 -2.31 -1.60
N LEU A 331 14.11 -3.23 -1.95
CA LEU A 331 13.35 -3.18 -3.19
C LEU A 331 12.63 -1.84 -3.31
N VAL A 332 11.92 -1.40 -2.27
CA VAL A 332 11.15 -0.15 -2.28
C VAL A 332 12.06 1.06 -2.52
N GLY A 333 13.21 1.14 -1.84
CA GLY A 333 14.15 2.24 -2.00
C GLY A 333 14.79 2.28 -3.39
N ASP A 334 15.23 1.12 -3.90
CA ASP A 334 15.84 1.01 -5.22
C ASP A 334 14.81 1.26 -6.35
N PHE A 335 13.58 0.76 -6.20
CA PHE A 335 12.48 0.99 -7.13
C PHE A 335 12.05 2.46 -7.15
N HIS A 336 11.84 3.09 -5.99
CA HIS A 336 11.44 4.51 -5.92
C HIS A 336 12.44 5.43 -6.62
N ARG A 337 13.75 5.20 -6.40
CA ARG A 337 14.81 5.92 -7.12
C ARG A 337 14.72 5.70 -8.64
N THR A 338 14.50 4.45 -9.06
CA THR A 338 14.39 4.06 -10.46
C THR A 338 13.18 4.72 -11.13
N LEU A 339 12.05 4.78 -10.42
CA LEU A 339 10.82 5.43 -10.88
C LEU A 339 11.04 6.93 -11.16
N LEU A 340 11.78 7.64 -10.30
CA LEU A 340 12.00 9.09 -10.43
C LEU A 340 13.15 9.47 -11.37
N TYR A 341 14.23 8.69 -11.39
CA TYR A 341 15.46 9.06 -12.12
C TYR A 341 15.74 8.18 -13.34
N GLY A 342 14.90 7.18 -13.59
CA GLY A 342 15.11 6.20 -14.64
C GLY A 342 16.29 5.26 -14.35
N GLY A 343 16.56 4.41 -15.34
CA GLY A 343 17.51 3.32 -15.22
C GLY A 343 16.81 1.98 -15.03
N ILE A 344 17.54 1.01 -14.51
CA ILE A 344 17.06 -0.35 -14.35
C ILE A 344 17.44 -0.90 -12.97
N TYR A 345 16.45 -1.53 -12.33
CA TYR A 345 16.65 -2.41 -11.19
C TYR A 345 16.52 -3.85 -11.65
N GLY A 346 17.36 -4.73 -11.10
CA GLY A 346 17.18 -6.16 -11.31
C GLY A 346 17.55 -7.02 -10.11
N TYR A 347 16.71 -8.01 -9.89
CA TYR A 347 16.92 -9.12 -8.96
C TYR A 347 16.86 -10.43 -9.76
N PRO A 348 17.98 -10.83 -10.38
CA PRO A 348 18.01 -11.99 -11.25
C PRO A 348 17.90 -13.29 -10.46
N ARG A 349 17.65 -14.40 -11.16
CA ARG A 349 17.99 -15.73 -10.65
C ARG A 349 19.49 -15.89 -10.48
N ASP A 350 19.89 -16.81 -9.61
CA ASP A 350 21.28 -17.24 -9.46
C ASP A 350 21.35 -18.75 -9.19
N ALA A 351 22.56 -19.29 -9.09
CA ALA A 351 22.75 -20.73 -8.89
C ALA A 351 22.16 -21.28 -7.58
N LYS A 352 21.91 -20.43 -6.56
CA LYS A 352 21.21 -20.82 -5.32
C LYS A 352 19.70 -20.60 -5.46
N SER A 353 19.28 -19.47 -6.00
CA SER A 353 17.89 -19.03 -6.13
C SER A 353 17.48 -19.11 -7.59
N LYS A 354 17.18 -20.33 -8.07
CA LYS A 354 16.94 -20.62 -9.50
C LYS A 354 15.76 -19.86 -10.11
N ASN A 355 14.80 -19.46 -9.28
CA ASN A 355 13.62 -18.69 -9.66
C ASN A 355 13.68 -17.24 -9.14
N GLY A 356 14.87 -16.71 -8.80
CA GLY A 356 15.00 -15.41 -8.15
C GLY A 356 14.58 -15.44 -6.68
N LYS A 357 14.64 -14.26 -6.03
CA LYS A 357 14.27 -14.10 -4.61
C LYS A 357 12.92 -13.40 -4.43
N LEU A 358 12.54 -12.46 -5.29
CA LEU A 358 11.34 -11.66 -5.07
C LEU A 358 10.07 -12.46 -5.38
N ARG A 359 9.01 -12.24 -4.61
CA ARG A 359 7.75 -12.96 -4.70
C ARG A 359 6.81 -12.27 -5.69
N LEU A 360 6.14 -13.07 -6.50
CA LEU A 360 5.29 -12.59 -7.58
C LEU A 360 4.15 -11.71 -7.05
N LEU A 361 3.33 -12.24 -6.14
CA LEU A 361 2.09 -11.57 -5.70
C LEU A 361 2.32 -10.33 -4.83
N TYR A 362 3.31 -10.38 -3.94
CA TYR A 362 3.52 -9.37 -2.91
C TYR A 362 4.48 -8.25 -3.35
N GLU A 363 5.45 -8.57 -4.20
CA GLU A 363 6.56 -7.67 -4.54
C GLU A 363 6.54 -7.34 -6.04
N CYS A 364 6.68 -8.35 -6.91
CA CYS A 364 6.90 -8.12 -8.34
C CYS A 364 5.67 -7.56 -9.05
N ALA A 365 4.48 -8.11 -8.80
CA ALA A 365 3.24 -7.68 -9.46
C ALA A 365 2.85 -6.25 -9.08
N PRO A 366 2.77 -5.86 -7.79
CA PRO A 366 2.48 -4.47 -7.41
C PRO A 366 3.46 -3.46 -8.03
N MET A 367 4.76 -3.75 -7.98
CA MET A 367 5.79 -2.87 -8.55
C MET A 367 5.68 -2.77 -10.07
N SER A 368 5.40 -3.88 -10.75
CA SER A 368 5.21 -3.91 -12.21
C SER A 368 3.95 -3.17 -12.65
N PHE A 369 2.87 -3.22 -11.87
CA PHE A 369 1.68 -2.42 -12.15
C PHE A 369 1.96 -0.93 -12.04
N ILE A 370 2.69 -0.51 -11.01
CA ILE A 370 3.09 0.89 -10.83
C ILE A 370 4.01 1.34 -11.98
N VAL A 371 5.03 0.56 -12.34
CA VAL A 371 5.99 0.99 -13.38
C VAL A 371 5.31 1.14 -14.74
N GLU A 372 4.37 0.25 -15.08
CA GLU A 372 3.65 0.32 -16.36
C GLU A 372 2.70 1.52 -16.41
N GLN A 373 2.04 1.83 -15.29
CA GLN A 373 1.23 3.04 -15.15
C GLN A 373 2.07 4.32 -15.25
N ALA A 374 3.35 4.26 -14.88
CA ALA A 374 4.32 5.34 -15.07
C ALA A 374 5.00 5.32 -16.46
N GLY A 375 4.61 4.41 -17.36
CA GLY A 375 5.16 4.31 -18.71
C GLY A 375 6.50 3.59 -18.84
N GLY A 376 6.91 2.81 -17.84
CA GLY A 376 8.08 1.94 -17.86
C GLY A 376 7.74 0.48 -18.17
N LYS A 377 8.61 -0.45 -17.77
CA LYS A 377 8.46 -1.89 -18.06
C LYS A 377 8.90 -2.76 -16.88
N GLY A 378 8.15 -3.83 -16.60
CA GLY A 378 8.51 -4.90 -15.67
C GLY A 378 8.53 -6.26 -16.37
N SER A 379 9.66 -6.98 -16.28
CA SER A 379 9.94 -8.22 -17.00
C SER A 379 10.62 -9.24 -16.08
N ASP A 380 10.42 -10.54 -16.31
CA ASP A 380 11.23 -11.61 -15.70
C ASP A 380 12.52 -11.91 -16.48
N GLY A 381 12.75 -11.15 -17.56
CA GLY A 381 13.87 -11.29 -18.49
C GLY A 381 13.44 -11.83 -19.85
N HIS A 382 12.25 -12.44 -19.94
CA HIS A 382 11.71 -13.05 -21.15
C HIS A 382 10.25 -12.70 -21.43
N GLN A 383 9.44 -12.48 -20.38
CA GLN A 383 8.03 -12.14 -20.46
C GLN A 383 7.67 -11.00 -19.48
N ARG A 384 6.54 -10.34 -19.76
CA ARG A 384 5.97 -9.29 -18.89
C ARG A 384 5.51 -9.92 -17.57
N VAL A 385 5.90 -9.31 -16.44
CA VAL A 385 5.61 -9.86 -15.10
C VAL A 385 4.11 -10.03 -14.84
N LEU A 386 3.29 -9.07 -15.27
CA LEU A 386 1.85 -9.12 -15.04
C LEU A 386 1.14 -10.19 -15.88
N ASP A 387 1.77 -10.72 -16.93
CA ASP A 387 1.20 -11.83 -17.73
C ASP A 387 1.44 -13.19 -17.07
N ILE A 388 2.23 -13.24 -15.99
CA ILE A 388 2.56 -14.48 -15.27
C ILE A 388 1.41 -14.82 -14.34
N GLN A 389 0.69 -15.89 -14.65
CA GLN A 389 -0.29 -16.46 -13.74
C GLN A 389 0.42 -17.16 -12.57
N PRO A 390 0.17 -16.75 -11.31
CA PRO A 390 0.70 -17.46 -10.15
C PRO A 390 0.18 -18.90 -10.10
N THR A 391 1.04 -19.84 -9.71
CA THR A 391 0.68 -21.23 -9.39
C THR A 391 0.77 -21.54 -7.91
N GLU A 392 1.53 -20.72 -7.16
CA GLU A 392 1.70 -20.79 -5.72
C GLU A 392 1.69 -19.37 -5.15
N ILE A 393 1.19 -19.21 -3.93
CA ILE A 393 1.11 -17.89 -3.28
C ILE A 393 2.50 -17.26 -3.10
N HIS A 394 3.46 -18.06 -2.62
CA HIS A 394 4.84 -17.61 -2.38
C HIS A 394 5.75 -17.86 -3.59
N GLN A 395 5.18 -17.96 -4.81
CA GLN A 395 5.96 -18.13 -6.03
C GLN A 395 6.97 -16.98 -6.19
N ARG A 396 8.24 -17.33 -6.42
CA ARG A 396 9.31 -16.37 -6.70
C ARG A 396 9.59 -16.29 -8.19
N ILE A 397 9.96 -15.10 -8.65
CA ILE A 397 10.41 -14.86 -10.02
C ILE A 397 11.65 -13.94 -10.04
N PRO A 398 12.49 -14.02 -11.08
CA PRO A 398 13.41 -12.93 -11.40
C PRO A 398 12.62 -11.66 -11.71
N LEU A 399 13.19 -10.49 -11.40
CA LEU A 399 12.59 -9.20 -11.73
C LEU A 399 13.61 -8.29 -12.39
N TYR A 400 13.21 -7.66 -13.49
CA TYR A 400 13.92 -6.58 -14.16
C TYR A 400 12.91 -5.48 -14.46
N ILE A 401 13.11 -4.31 -13.87
CA ILE A 401 12.10 -3.26 -13.84
C ILE A 401 12.71 -1.87 -13.97
N GLY A 402 12.04 -0.98 -14.70
CA GLY A 402 12.44 0.42 -14.81
C GLY A 402 12.14 1.03 -16.17
N SER A 403 13.07 1.85 -16.65
CA SER A 403 13.03 2.53 -17.94
C SER A 403 12.85 1.52 -19.08
N THR A 404 11.88 1.76 -19.98
CA THR A 404 11.53 0.85 -21.07
C THR A 404 12.75 0.43 -21.90
N ASP A 405 13.57 1.40 -22.33
CA ASP A 405 14.71 1.14 -23.21
C ASP A 405 15.81 0.31 -22.50
N GLU A 406 15.95 0.47 -21.18
CA GLU A 406 16.96 -0.24 -20.39
C GLU A 406 16.54 -1.70 -20.14
N VAL A 407 15.24 -1.93 -19.87
CA VAL A 407 14.70 -3.29 -19.70
C VAL A 407 14.75 -4.05 -21.03
N GLU A 408 14.35 -3.44 -22.13
CA GLU A 408 14.46 -4.05 -23.47
C GLU A 408 15.91 -4.32 -23.89
N LYS A 409 16.84 -3.44 -23.50
CA LYS A 409 18.27 -3.68 -23.70
C LYS A 409 18.70 -4.94 -22.96
N LEU A 410 18.29 -5.13 -21.70
CA LEU A 410 18.61 -6.34 -20.93
C LEU A 410 17.98 -7.59 -21.55
N GLU A 411 16.71 -7.56 -21.94
CA GLU A 411 16.02 -8.69 -22.57
C GLU A 411 16.76 -9.18 -23.83
N LYS A 412 17.31 -8.27 -24.64
CA LYS A 412 18.13 -8.63 -25.82
C LYS A 412 19.41 -9.39 -25.47
N TYR A 413 19.99 -9.16 -24.30
CA TYR A 413 21.14 -9.94 -23.84
C TYR A 413 20.72 -11.33 -23.35
N LEU A 414 19.52 -11.46 -22.77
CA LEU A 414 19.01 -12.70 -22.19
C LEU A 414 18.33 -13.62 -23.22
N ALA A 415 17.89 -13.08 -24.36
CA ALA A 415 17.29 -13.79 -25.49
C ALA A 415 18.15 -14.94 -26.02
#